data_AF-A0A066WXG6-F1
#
_entry.id   AF-A0A066WXG6-F1
#
_cell.length_a   1.000
_cell.length_b   1.000
_cell.length_c   1.000
_cell.angle_alpha   90.00
_cell.angle_beta   90.00
_cell.angle_gamma   90.00
#
_symmetry.space_group_name_H-M   'P 1'
#
loop_
_entity.id
_entity.type
_entity.pdbx_description
1 polymer ?
#
loop_
_entity_poly.entity_id
_entity_poly.type
_entity_poly.pdbx_seq_one_letter_code
_entity_poly.pdbx_strand_id
1 'polypeptide(L)'
;MPSSSSEAPPMESGSGSTPPLQPRETITASPASSIWRDLPESVFRQHVVELEKLTNAVPVDVQEFPLPPCSSDALEADVAGEAGTPFKGHVGATSASTGTSSDFRDSDGCHKHLQPRRLTLATEQRLADDIAYLIAVGEGAQSVAATTVQESRIRHRMEGQHQDAQLRVVIASVDAIQPSSQVFLRSIFHLLSIAPQAKKVDRLLDLVVRHHQSRLLNRLRSAKWKKPVYLSRTHKKPLYADFGNLVHRIQFLYIKKEATARAQLERELMSLGDLLEAFESEINDHQKLVEIVRSSYELCSSPLVADYLKRLQAGRATSQIQACLKTLRQLEKIAAYYRICLALTSLSQSHAKMFDSVQLLFLPPFKAVPLTLAYQPWAKSTHVHAEVILAVHHDLENPDGSWYRPRCLGASKYFCYLCFLFIRHHGAYFAANTHGACYDQWTIPDLADYPESVVEHYRQVLRAMDADILAQTQGTQWRPEPMTSRENLIGTAGI
;
A
#
# COMPACT_ATOMS: atom_id res chain seq x y z
N MET A 1 -50.99 38.40 -7.70
CA MET A 1 -52.00 37.42 -8.16
C MET A 1 -52.31 37.74 -9.62
N PRO A 2 -52.18 36.81 -10.58
CA PRO A 2 -51.69 35.42 -10.52
C PRO A 2 -50.22 35.33 -11.03
N SER A 3 -49.26 34.63 -10.42
CA SER A 3 -49.14 33.23 -9.98
C SER A 3 -49.01 32.23 -11.15
N SER A 4 -47.90 32.29 -11.89
CA SER A 4 -47.47 31.26 -12.85
C SER A 4 -46.49 30.30 -12.16
N SER A 5 -46.98 29.11 -11.85
CA SER A 5 -46.21 27.97 -11.35
C SER A 5 -45.43 27.31 -12.49
N SER A 6 -44.11 27.43 -12.46
CA SER A 6 -43.21 26.60 -13.27
C SER A 6 -42.82 25.38 -12.45
N GLU A 7 -43.32 24.21 -12.83
CA GLU A 7 -42.89 22.92 -12.31
C GLU A 7 -41.40 22.69 -12.62
N ALA A 8 -40.62 22.53 -11.57
CA ALA A 8 -39.27 21.96 -11.64
C ALA A 8 -39.38 20.43 -11.61
N PRO A 9 -38.56 19.69 -12.38
CA PRO A 9 -38.58 18.24 -12.36
C PRO A 9 -38.05 17.71 -11.01
N PRO A 10 -38.53 16.54 -10.55
CA PRO A 10 -38.24 16.05 -9.21
C PRO A 10 -36.78 15.62 -9.10
N MET A 11 -36.06 16.22 -8.14
CA MET A 11 -34.81 15.67 -7.62
C MET A 11 -35.14 14.38 -6.85
N GLU A 12 -35.01 13.24 -7.51
CA GLU A 12 -34.92 11.96 -6.82
C GLU A 12 -33.65 11.94 -5.97
N SER A 13 -33.87 12.18 -4.68
CA SER A 13 -32.88 12.11 -3.63
C SER A 13 -32.62 10.63 -3.32
N GLY A 14 -31.73 10.01 -4.08
CA GLY A 14 -31.19 8.67 -3.81
C GLY A 14 -30.30 8.68 -2.56
N SER A 15 -30.92 8.82 -1.38
CA SER A 15 -30.28 8.66 -0.07
C SER A 15 -30.01 7.18 0.19
N GLY A 16 -28.95 6.65 -0.43
CA GLY A 16 -28.30 5.41 -0.03
C GLY A 16 -27.11 5.68 0.88
N SER A 17 -27.30 6.38 2.01
CA SER A 17 -26.23 6.51 3.00
C SER A 17 -26.13 5.20 3.77
N THR A 18 -25.15 4.37 3.42
CA THR A 18 -24.78 3.23 4.26
C THR A 18 -24.33 3.80 5.61
N PRO A 19 -24.89 3.35 6.75
CA PRO A 19 -24.50 3.87 8.06
C PRO A 19 -22.98 3.68 8.25
N PRO A 20 -22.30 4.62 8.94
CA PRO A 20 -20.88 4.48 9.19
C PRO A 20 -20.62 3.17 9.93
N LEU A 21 -19.70 2.36 9.40
CA LEU A 21 -19.29 1.10 10.00
C LEU A 21 -18.75 1.40 11.40
N GLN A 22 -19.39 0.83 12.43
CA GLN A 22 -18.97 1.04 13.81
C GLN A 22 -17.61 0.39 14.06
N PRO A 23 -16.69 1.06 14.77
CA PRO A 23 -15.41 0.47 15.13
C PRO A 23 -15.59 -0.80 15.98
N ARG A 24 -14.80 -1.83 15.68
CA ARG A 24 -14.77 -3.11 16.42
C ARG A 24 -14.02 -2.95 17.75
N GLU A 25 -14.43 -3.68 18.77
CA GLU A 25 -13.67 -3.76 20.02
C GLU A 25 -12.30 -4.43 19.77
N THR A 26 -11.26 -3.86 20.37
CA THR A 26 -9.87 -4.34 20.22
C THR A 26 -9.53 -5.43 21.21
N ILE A 27 -10.17 -5.45 22.38
CA ILE A 27 -9.93 -6.44 23.44
C ILE A 27 -11.27 -7.06 23.81
N THR A 28 -11.46 -8.31 23.43
CA THR A 28 -12.63 -9.10 23.82
C THR A 28 -12.26 -10.46 24.41
N ALA A 29 -11.03 -10.93 24.23
CA ALA A 29 -10.55 -12.19 24.79
C ALA A 29 -10.43 -12.16 26.33
N SER A 30 -10.60 -13.32 26.96
CA SER A 30 -10.27 -13.51 28.37
C SER A 30 -8.75 -13.64 28.58
N PRO A 31 -8.22 -13.39 29.79
CA PRO A 31 -6.79 -13.57 30.07
C PRO A 31 -6.25 -14.97 29.74
N ALA A 32 -7.07 -16.02 29.87
CA ALA A 32 -6.67 -17.39 29.58
C ALA A 32 -6.57 -17.70 28.07
N SER A 33 -7.43 -17.05 27.27
CA SER A 33 -7.50 -17.21 25.82
C SER A 33 -6.74 -16.14 25.04
N SER A 34 -6.15 -15.16 25.74
CA SER A 34 -5.48 -14.01 25.15
C SER A 34 -4.25 -14.38 24.31
N ILE A 35 -4.03 -13.66 23.21
CA ILE A 35 -2.77 -13.74 22.44
C ILE A 35 -1.56 -13.23 23.23
N TRP A 36 -1.81 -12.42 24.26
CA TRP A 36 -0.79 -11.83 25.15
C TRP A 36 -0.52 -12.69 26.41
N ARG A 37 -1.10 -13.89 26.51
CA ARG A 37 -0.94 -14.78 27.68
C ARG A 37 0.52 -15.08 27.99
N ASP A 38 1.29 -15.45 26.97
CA ASP A 38 2.66 -15.96 27.15
C ASP A 38 3.72 -14.86 27.11
N LEU A 39 3.39 -13.72 26.51
CA LEU A 39 4.16 -12.49 26.50
C LEU A 39 3.20 -11.34 26.81
N PRO A 40 3.15 -10.87 28.06
CA PRO A 40 2.23 -9.79 28.44
C PRO A 40 2.45 -8.56 27.57
N GLU A 41 1.35 -7.95 27.10
CA GLU A 41 1.41 -6.78 26.21
C GLU A 41 2.24 -5.63 26.80
N SER A 42 2.20 -5.45 28.13
CA SER A 42 3.00 -4.45 28.84
C SER A 42 4.51 -4.66 28.70
N VAL A 43 4.96 -5.93 28.67
CA VAL A 43 6.38 -6.29 28.50
C VAL A 43 6.82 -6.03 27.06
N PHE A 44 6.03 -6.52 26.09
CA PHE A 44 6.28 -6.25 24.67
C PHE A 44 6.37 -4.74 24.40
N ARG A 45 5.43 -3.95 24.95
CA ARG A 45 5.43 -2.48 24.84
C ARG A 45 6.66 -1.84 25.45
N GLN A 46 7.12 -2.33 26.60
CA GLN A 46 8.34 -1.83 27.23
C GLN A 46 9.55 -2.01 26.30
N HIS A 47 9.68 -3.15 25.65
CA HIS A 47 10.75 -3.40 24.67
C HIS A 47 10.62 -2.50 23.43
N VAL A 48 9.41 -2.29 22.91
CA VAL A 48 9.15 -1.36 21.80
C VAL A 48 9.54 0.08 22.15
N VAL A 49 9.14 0.56 23.33
CA VAL A 49 9.47 1.90 23.82
C VAL A 49 10.98 2.09 23.99
N GLU A 50 11.68 1.07 24.47
CA GLU A 50 13.14 1.08 24.59
C GLU A 50 13.80 1.14 23.19
N LEU A 51 13.35 0.33 22.25
CA LEU A 51 13.83 0.35 20.88
C LEU A 51 13.59 1.72 20.22
N GLU A 52 12.42 2.32 20.43
CA GLU A 52 12.08 3.63 19.89
C GLU A 52 13.01 4.72 20.42
N LYS A 53 13.28 4.70 21.73
CA LYS A 53 14.21 5.64 22.40
C LYS A 53 15.62 5.55 21.83
N LEU A 54 16.13 4.34 21.66
CA LEU A 54 17.51 4.10 21.22
C LEU A 54 17.73 4.42 19.74
N THR A 55 16.70 4.25 18.91
CA THR A 55 16.81 4.33 17.45
C THR A 55 16.24 5.61 16.85
N ASN A 56 15.74 6.53 17.68
CA ASN A 56 14.93 7.68 17.24
C ASN A 56 13.73 7.23 16.40
N ALA A 57 13.08 6.16 16.86
CA ALA A 57 11.98 5.48 16.20
C ALA A 57 12.31 4.84 14.85
N VAL A 58 13.58 4.56 14.53
CA VAL A 58 13.99 4.01 13.22
C VAL A 58 15.00 2.87 13.40
N PRO A 59 14.55 1.68 13.85
CA PRO A 59 15.42 0.53 14.10
C PRO A 59 16.15 0.00 12.87
N VAL A 60 15.57 0.12 11.68
CA VAL A 60 16.16 -0.33 10.41
C VAL A 60 16.04 0.75 9.34
N ASP A 61 16.95 0.74 8.37
CA ASP A 61 16.81 1.58 7.17
C ASP A 61 15.62 1.13 6.32
N VAL A 62 15.24 1.96 5.35
CA VAL A 62 14.24 1.58 4.34
C VAL A 62 14.74 0.34 3.60
N GLN A 63 13.92 -0.71 3.57
CA GLN A 63 14.21 -1.98 2.91
C GLN A 63 13.14 -2.30 1.88
N GLU A 64 13.60 -2.76 0.72
CA GLU A 64 12.75 -3.17 -0.40
C GLU A 64 12.98 -4.66 -0.66
N PHE A 65 11.89 -5.41 -0.79
CA PHE A 65 11.91 -6.86 -0.98
C PHE A 65 11.33 -7.15 -2.37
N PRO A 66 12.16 -7.51 -3.36
CA PRO A 66 11.67 -7.80 -4.69
C PRO A 66 10.82 -9.07 -4.65
N LEU A 67 9.66 -9.02 -5.33
CA LEU A 67 8.83 -10.20 -5.51
C LEU A 67 9.62 -11.32 -6.19
N PRO A 68 9.33 -12.60 -5.87
CA PRO A 68 9.98 -13.70 -6.54
C PRO A 68 9.57 -13.71 -8.02
N PRO A 69 10.45 -14.18 -8.92
CA PRO A 69 10.15 -14.26 -10.34
C PRO A 69 8.93 -15.18 -10.58
N CYS A 70 8.14 -14.87 -11.61
CA CYS A 70 6.86 -15.53 -11.96
C CYS A 70 6.88 -17.07 -12.02
N SER A 71 8.04 -17.72 -12.05
CA SER A 71 8.17 -19.17 -12.11
C SER A 71 7.98 -19.88 -10.75
N SER A 72 7.72 -19.15 -9.66
CA SER A 72 7.62 -19.72 -8.30
C SER A 72 6.23 -19.57 -7.68
N ASP A 73 5.16 -19.93 -8.40
CA ASP A 73 3.81 -20.08 -7.82
C ASP A 73 3.70 -21.31 -6.86
N ALA A 74 4.82 -21.91 -6.45
CA ALA A 74 4.90 -23.04 -5.53
C ALA A 74 4.86 -22.62 -4.04
N LEU A 75 3.93 -21.73 -3.68
CA LEU A 75 3.48 -21.55 -2.28
C LEU A 75 2.04 -22.04 -2.15
N GLU A 76 1.78 -23.24 -2.67
CA GLU A 76 0.67 -24.08 -2.24
C GLU A 76 1.26 -25.45 -1.90
N ALA A 77 1.65 -25.61 -0.64
CA ALA A 77 1.81 -26.90 -0.01
C ALA A 77 1.12 -26.81 1.35
N ASP A 78 0.09 -27.63 1.51
CA ASP A 78 -0.68 -27.83 2.73
C ASP A 78 0.22 -27.92 3.96
N VAL A 79 0.00 -27.04 4.94
CA VAL A 79 0.57 -27.18 6.27
C VAL A 79 -0.27 -28.22 7.02
N ALA A 80 0.09 -29.48 6.83
CA ALA A 80 -0.17 -30.53 7.79
C ALA A 80 1.18 -31.06 8.28
N GLY A 81 1.58 -30.61 9.47
CA GLY A 81 2.57 -31.22 10.37
C GLY A 81 3.93 -31.65 9.80
N GLU A 82 5.00 -30.94 10.15
CA GLU A 82 6.09 -31.47 10.98
C GLU A 82 7.20 -30.43 11.20
N ALA A 83 7.88 -30.57 12.34
CA ALA A 83 8.74 -29.59 12.96
C ALA A 83 10.14 -29.48 12.33
N GLY A 84 10.64 -28.24 12.21
CA GLY A 84 12.01 -27.80 12.51
C GLY A 84 13.19 -28.33 11.68
N THR A 85 13.89 -27.44 10.96
CA THR A 85 15.28 -26.97 11.26
C THR A 85 15.86 -26.07 10.16
N PRO A 86 16.87 -25.21 10.46
CA PRO A 86 17.26 -24.07 9.64
C PRO A 86 18.31 -24.39 8.56
N PHE A 87 18.23 -23.61 7.47
CA PHE A 87 19.09 -23.58 6.29
C PHE A 87 20.61 -23.54 6.62
N LYS A 88 21.37 -24.52 6.12
CA LYS A 88 22.83 -24.45 5.90
C LYS A 88 23.18 -25.11 4.58
N GLY A 89 24.11 -24.51 3.84
CA GLY A 89 24.37 -24.82 2.43
C GLY A 89 25.41 -25.92 2.14
N HIS A 90 25.34 -26.33 0.87
CA HIS A 90 26.38 -26.79 -0.05
C HIS A 90 26.79 -28.28 -0.17
N VAL A 91 26.89 -28.66 -1.46
CA VAL A 91 27.61 -29.78 -2.13
C VAL A 91 26.91 -31.15 -2.32
N GLY A 92 26.44 -31.39 -3.55
CA GLY A 92 26.97 -32.39 -4.48
C GLY A 92 26.60 -33.90 -4.35
N ALA A 93 26.30 -34.47 -5.53
CA ALA A 93 26.40 -35.88 -5.95
C ALA A 93 25.11 -36.74 -6.00
N THR A 94 24.62 -36.90 -7.24
CA THR A 94 24.23 -38.14 -7.94
C THR A 94 23.92 -39.42 -7.15
N SER A 95 22.72 -39.99 -7.37
CA SER A 95 22.55 -41.33 -8.00
C SER A 95 21.07 -41.70 -8.12
N ALA A 96 20.71 -42.24 -9.28
CA ALA A 96 19.40 -42.82 -9.60
C ALA A 96 19.29 -44.27 -9.12
N SER A 97 18.08 -44.71 -8.73
CA SER A 97 17.64 -46.09 -8.98
C SER A 97 16.11 -46.23 -8.94
N THR A 98 15.63 -46.88 -9.99
CA THR A 98 14.32 -47.40 -10.37
C THR A 98 13.61 -48.38 -9.41
N GLY A 99 12.28 -48.44 -9.54
CA GLY A 99 11.40 -49.57 -9.19
C GLY A 99 10.36 -49.21 -8.13
N THR A 100 9.07 -49.55 -8.20
CA THR A 100 8.27 -50.43 -9.07
C THR A 100 6.79 -50.09 -8.85
N SER A 101 5.99 -50.26 -9.89
CA SER A 101 4.52 -50.18 -9.92
C SER A 101 3.86 -51.14 -8.91
N SER A 102 2.83 -50.66 -8.21
CA SER A 102 1.74 -51.51 -7.73
C SER A 102 0.42 -50.71 -7.71
N ASP A 103 -0.49 -51.17 -8.56
CA ASP A 103 -1.86 -50.70 -8.69
C ASP A 103 -2.65 -50.81 -7.37
N PHE A 104 -3.27 -49.71 -6.95
CA PHE A 104 -4.48 -49.73 -6.14
C PHE A 104 -5.46 -48.72 -6.74
N ARG A 105 -6.42 -49.25 -7.51
CA ARG A 105 -7.68 -48.59 -7.78
C ARG A 105 -8.49 -48.61 -6.48
N ASP A 106 -8.76 -47.46 -5.89
CA ASP A 106 -10.07 -47.28 -5.28
C ASP A 106 -10.50 -45.82 -5.14
N SER A 107 -11.77 -45.63 -5.45
CA SER A 107 -12.68 -44.56 -5.03
C SER A 107 -12.51 -43.14 -5.62
N ASP A 108 -13.45 -42.83 -6.53
CA ASP A 108 -13.89 -41.51 -6.98
C ASP A 108 -14.09 -40.53 -5.80
N GLY A 109 -13.02 -39.82 -5.44
CA GLY A 109 -13.10 -38.53 -4.78
C GLY A 109 -13.39 -37.47 -5.83
N CYS A 110 -14.53 -36.80 -5.72
CA CYS A 110 -14.81 -35.58 -6.48
C CYS A 110 -13.79 -34.50 -6.09
N HIS A 111 -12.59 -34.55 -6.70
CA HIS A 111 -11.62 -33.49 -6.63
C HIS A 111 -12.27 -32.27 -7.28
N LYS A 112 -12.75 -31.34 -6.45
CA LYS A 112 -13.12 -30.00 -6.90
C LYS A 112 -11.88 -29.44 -7.59
N HIS A 113 -11.83 -29.50 -8.92
CA HIS A 113 -10.75 -28.95 -9.72
C HIS A 113 -10.68 -27.44 -9.47
N LEU A 114 -9.89 -27.02 -8.48
CA LEU A 114 -9.55 -25.64 -8.20
C LEU A 114 -8.94 -25.04 -9.47
N GLN A 115 -9.47 -23.90 -9.90
CA GLN A 115 -8.94 -23.19 -11.07
C GLN A 115 -7.57 -22.62 -10.72
N PRO A 116 -6.55 -22.71 -11.58
CA PRO A 116 -5.33 -21.98 -11.34
C PRO A 116 -5.63 -20.47 -11.23
N ARG A 117 -4.90 -19.77 -10.36
CA ARG A 117 -4.99 -18.31 -10.24
C ARG A 117 -4.70 -17.65 -11.59
N ARG A 118 -5.46 -16.62 -11.93
CA ARG A 118 -5.31 -15.88 -13.19
C ARG A 118 -4.39 -14.69 -13.03
N LEU A 119 -4.33 -14.09 -11.84
CA LEU A 119 -3.39 -13.03 -11.53
C LEU A 119 -2.05 -13.64 -11.12
N THR A 120 -0.97 -13.14 -11.71
CA THR A 120 0.37 -13.39 -11.17
C THR A 120 0.53 -12.68 -9.83
N LEU A 121 1.45 -13.14 -8.98
CA LEU A 121 1.74 -12.49 -7.70
C LEU A 121 2.09 -11.01 -7.87
N ALA A 122 2.86 -10.66 -8.90
CA ALA A 122 3.22 -9.27 -9.20
C ALA A 122 2.02 -8.40 -9.59
N THR A 123 1.07 -8.95 -10.33
CA THR A 123 -0.16 -8.23 -10.67
C THR A 123 -1.05 -8.05 -9.45
N GLU A 124 -1.17 -9.08 -8.60
CA GLU A 124 -1.93 -9.02 -7.34
C GLU A 124 -1.38 -7.93 -6.40
N GLN A 125 -0.06 -7.93 -6.18
CA GLN A 125 0.62 -6.92 -5.34
C GLN A 125 0.42 -5.51 -5.90
N ARG A 126 0.68 -5.31 -7.20
CA ARG A 126 0.54 -3.99 -7.83
C ARG A 126 -0.88 -3.47 -7.76
N LEU A 127 -1.88 -4.32 -8.02
CA LEU A 127 -3.28 -3.91 -7.92
C LEU A 127 -3.66 -3.55 -6.48
N ALA A 128 -3.19 -4.30 -5.49
CA ALA A 128 -3.41 -3.99 -4.08
C ALA A 128 -2.76 -2.66 -3.67
N ASP A 129 -1.50 -2.41 -4.06
CA ASP A 129 -0.79 -1.15 -3.80
C ASP A 129 -1.48 0.04 -4.46
N ASP A 130 -1.88 -0.09 -5.73
CA ASP A 130 -2.56 0.95 -6.49
C ASP A 130 -3.89 1.36 -5.84
N ILE A 131 -4.68 0.38 -5.38
CA ILE A 131 -5.94 0.65 -4.69
C ILE A 131 -5.69 1.27 -3.32
N ALA A 132 -4.72 0.77 -2.55
CA ALA A 132 -4.36 1.34 -1.26
C ALA A 132 -3.91 2.80 -1.41
N TYR A 133 -3.16 3.11 -2.47
CA TYR A 133 -2.72 4.48 -2.76
C TYR A 133 -3.88 5.43 -3.04
N LEU A 134 -4.86 4.98 -3.85
CA LEU A 134 -6.04 5.76 -4.22
C LEU A 134 -7.03 5.93 -3.07
N ILE A 135 -7.19 4.96 -2.17
CA ILE A 135 -8.11 5.13 -1.04
C ILE A 135 -7.55 6.03 0.06
N ALA A 136 -6.21 6.19 0.12
CA ALA A 136 -5.57 7.11 1.05
C ALA A 136 -5.73 8.58 0.57
N VAL A 137 -6.84 9.24 0.91
CA VAL A 137 -7.12 10.61 0.42
C VAL A 137 -6.56 11.69 1.34
N GLY A 138 -6.49 11.43 2.64
CA GLY A 138 -6.02 12.37 3.64
C GLY A 138 -4.50 12.36 3.88
N GLU A 139 -4.13 12.98 4.99
CA GLU A 139 -2.75 13.11 5.46
C GLU A 139 -2.57 12.53 6.86
N GLY A 140 -1.31 12.32 7.23
CA GLY A 140 -0.95 11.75 8.53
C GLY A 140 -1.03 10.22 8.57
N ALA A 141 -0.91 9.68 9.78
CA ALA A 141 -1.01 8.25 10.05
C ALA A 141 -2.45 7.72 9.89
N GLN A 142 -3.44 8.58 10.18
CA GLN A 142 -4.87 8.31 10.08
C GLN A 142 -5.38 8.01 8.66
N SER A 143 -4.65 8.47 7.64
CA SER A 143 -4.99 8.22 6.23
C SER A 143 -4.20 7.06 5.61
N VAL A 144 -3.51 6.25 6.41
CA VAL A 144 -2.84 5.04 5.89
C VAL A 144 -3.89 3.97 5.67
N ALA A 145 -3.80 3.33 4.50
CA ALA A 145 -4.71 2.28 4.10
C ALA A 145 -3.91 1.11 3.55
N ALA A 146 -4.48 -0.08 3.71
CA ALA A 146 -3.97 -1.31 3.16
C ALA A 146 -5.10 -2.03 2.39
N THR A 147 -4.71 -2.85 1.43
CA THR A 147 -5.63 -3.58 0.56
C THR A 147 -5.12 -5.00 0.31
N THR A 148 -6.04 -5.95 0.16
CA THR A 148 -5.78 -7.25 -0.46
C THR A 148 -6.65 -7.46 -1.69
N VAL A 149 -6.21 -8.34 -2.58
CA VAL A 149 -6.94 -8.75 -3.77
C VAL A 149 -7.12 -10.26 -3.74
N GLN A 150 -8.34 -10.73 -3.96
CA GLN A 150 -8.68 -12.15 -3.98
C GLN A 150 -9.40 -12.50 -5.29
N GLU A 151 -9.07 -13.66 -5.85
CA GLU A 151 -9.75 -14.24 -7.00
C GLU A 151 -10.78 -15.27 -6.55
N SER A 152 -11.91 -15.35 -7.26
CA SER A 152 -12.91 -16.39 -7.01
C SER A 152 -12.40 -17.77 -7.43
N ARG A 153 -12.64 -18.78 -6.58
CA ARG A 153 -12.36 -20.21 -6.85
C ARG A 153 -13.46 -20.86 -7.69
N ILE A 154 -14.62 -20.21 -7.83
CA ILE A 154 -15.82 -20.82 -8.42
C ILE A 154 -15.70 -20.79 -9.96
N ARG A 155 -15.82 -21.96 -10.60
CA ARG A 155 -16.15 -22.04 -12.03
C ARG A 155 -17.59 -21.56 -12.19
N HIS A 156 -17.84 -20.66 -13.15
CA HIS A 156 -19.17 -20.34 -13.69
C HIS A 156 -20.10 -21.55 -13.54
N ARG A 157 -21.11 -21.45 -12.68
CA ARG A 157 -22.06 -22.53 -12.42
C ARG A 157 -23.35 -22.23 -13.19
N MET A 158 -23.91 -23.29 -13.77
CA MET A 158 -25.30 -23.51 -14.17
C MET A 158 -26.14 -22.27 -14.50
N GLU A 159 -26.61 -22.21 -15.75
CA GLU A 159 -27.54 -21.19 -16.26
C GLU A 159 -28.65 -20.85 -15.25
N GLY A 160 -28.70 -19.58 -14.81
CA GLY A 160 -29.81 -19.05 -14.01
C GLY A 160 -29.46 -18.39 -12.66
N GLN A 161 -28.20 -18.42 -12.19
CA GLN A 161 -27.78 -17.69 -10.98
C GLN A 161 -26.99 -16.41 -11.29
N HIS A 162 -27.17 -15.39 -10.43
CA HIS A 162 -26.50 -14.09 -10.53
C HIS A 162 -24.98 -14.22 -10.76
N GLN A 163 -24.41 -13.29 -11.53
CA GLN A 163 -22.96 -13.21 -11.77
C GLN A 163 -22.20 -13.03 -10.46
N ASP A 164 -21.62 -14.11 -9.95
CA ASP A 164 -20.70 -14.05 -8.80
C ASP A 164 -19.50 -13.16 -9.15
N ALA A 165 -19.09 -12.31 -8.20
CA ALA A 165 -17.91 -11.48 -8.36
C ALA A 165 -16.68 -12.36 -8.61
N GLN A 166 -15.86 -11.97 -9.60
CA GLN A 166 -14.64 -12.70 -9.94
C GLN A 166 -13.42 -12.15 -9.19
N LEU A 167 -13.49 -10.89 -8.78
CA LEU A 167 -12.47 -10.18 -8.05
C LEU A 167 -13.07 -9.61 -6.77
N ARG A 168 -12.38 -9.81 -5.65
CA ARG A 168 -12.69 -9.15 -4.39
C ARG A 168 -11.50 -8.31 -3.97
N VAL A 169 -11.80 -7.09 -3.56
CA VAL A 169 -10.83 -6.15 -2.99
C VAL A 169 -11.27 -5.87 -1.57
N VAL A 170 -10.42 -6.21 -0.60
CA VAL A 170 -10.68 -5.92 0.81
C VAL A 170 -9.80 -4.77 1.24
N ILE A 171 -10.39 -3.73 1.82
CA ILE A 171 -9.71 -2.49 2.17
C ILE A 171 -9.85 -2.24 3.67
N ALA A 172 -8.72 -1.92 4.31
CA ALA A 172 -8.65 -1.50 5.69
C ALA A 172 -7.92 -0.16 5.84
N SER A 173 -8.22 0.55 6.92
CA SER A 173 -7.57 1.80 7.33
C SER A 173 -7.61 1.87 8.85
N VAL A 174 -6.67 2.63 9.44
CA VAL A 174 -6.63 2.86 10.90
C VAL A 174 -7.92 3.55 11.37
N ASP A 175 -8.42 4.48 10.55
CA ASP A 175 -9.72 5.12 10.74
C ASP A 175 -10.74 4.65 9.70
N ALA A 176 -12.03 4.91 9.97
CA ALA A 176 -13.11 4.55 9.07
C ALA A 176 -12.94 5.19 7.69
N ILE A 177 -13.04 4.37 6.64
CA ILE A 177 -12.94 4.83 5.25
C ILE A 177 -14.15 5.70 4.93
N GLN A 178 -13.90 6.96 4.58
CA GLN A 178 -14.94 7.94 4.31
C GLN A 178 -15.90 7.45 3.21
N PRO A 179 -17.23 7.67 3.35
CA PRO A 179 -18.21 7.24 2.35
C PRO A 179 -17.91 7.77 0.94
N SER A 180 -17.39 9.00 0.83
CA SER A 180 -16.97 9.60 -0.44
C SER A 180 -15.85 8.82 -1.13
N SER A 181 -14.88 8.31 -0.37
CA SER A 181 -13.79 7.46 -0.87
C SER A 181 -14.28 6.08 -1.30
N GLN A 182 -15.27 5.52 -0.59
CA GLN A 182 -15.92 4.27 -1.02
C GLN A 182 -16.67 4.43 -2.33
N VAL A 183 -17.45 5.52 -2.48
CA VAL A 183 -18.15 5.86 -3.72
C VAL A 183 -17.16 6.08 -4.86
N PHE A 184 -16.09 6.83 -4.61
CA PHE A 184 -15.02 7.05 -5.58
C PHE A 184 -14.41 5.75 -6.11
N LEU A 185 -14.06 4.81 -5.21
CA LEU A 185 -13.49 3.53 -5.63
C LEU A 185 -14.50 2.68 -6.43
N ARG A 186 -15.78 2.70 -6.04
CA ARG A 186 -16.86 2.07 -6.84
C ARG A 186 -16.97 2.70 -8.23
N SER A 187 -16.86 4.03 -8.35
CA SER A 187 -16.87 4.73 -9.63
C SER A 187 -15.68 4.36 -10.52
N ILE A 188 -14.49 4.14 -9.93
CA ILE A 188 -13.32 3.64 -10.68
C ILE A 188 -13.62 2.29 -11.29
N PHE A 189 -14.04 1.30 -10.50
CA PHE A 189 -14.30 -0.05 -11.00
C PHE A 189 -15.45 -0.08 -12.00
N HIS A 190 -16.49 0.73 -11.78
CA HIS A 190 -17.56 0.89 -12.77
C HIS A 190 -17.03 1.44 -14.09
N LEU A 191 -16.18 2.47 -14.07
CA LEU A 191 -15.57 3.03 -15.29
C LEU A 191 -14.69 1.99 -16.00
N LEU A 192 -13.94 1.20 -15.24
CA LEU A 192 -13.09 0.13 -15.79
C LEU A 192 -13.91 -0.96 -16.48
N SER A 193 -15.10 -1.30 -15.99
CA SER A 193 -15.97 -2.33 -16.57
C SER A 193 -16.73 -1.86 -17.81
N ILE A 194 -17.23 -0.61 -17.86
CA ILE A 194 -18.13 -0.17 -18.95
C ILE A 194 -17.48 0.64 -20.07
N ALA A 195 -16.38 1.35 -19.80
CA ALA A 195 -15.99 2.43 -20.71
C ALA A 195 -15.35 1.90 -22.01
N PRO A 196 -15.70 2.48 -23.18
CA PRO A 196 -15.02 2.19 -24.44
C PRO A 196 -13.53 2.56 -24.35
N GLN A 197 -12.69 1.88 -25.16
CA GLN A 197 -11.24 1.97 -25.03
C GLN A 197 -10.68 3.38 -25.21
N ALA A 198 -11.27 4.17 -26.11
CA ALA A 198 -10.84 5.53 -26.37
C ALA A 198 -11.14 6.43 -25.15
N LYS A 199 -10.11 7.07 -24.60
CA LYS A 199 -10.17 8.04 -23.49
C LYS A 199 -10.50 7.46 -22.10
N LYS A 200 -10.45 6.13 -21.90
CA LYS A 200 -10.66 5.51 -20.57
C LYS A 200 -9.69 6.06 -19.53
N VAL A 201 -8.40 6.13 -19.88
CA VAL A 201 -7.34 6.68 -19.02
C VAL A 201 -7.60 8.14 -18.66
N ASP A 202 -7.99 8.98 -19.63
CA ASP A 202 -8.25 10.41 -19.37
C ASP A 202 -9.42 10.63 -18.42
N ARG A 203 -10.52 9.88 -18.59
CA ARG A 203 -11.67 9.94 -17.69
C ARG A 203 -11.33 9.45 -16.28
N LEU A 204 -10.52 8.39 -16.19
CA LEU A 204 -10.05 7.87 -14.91
C LEU A 204 -9.14 8.88 -14.21
N LEU A 205 -8.22 9.50 -14.96
CA LEU A 205 -7.32 10.53 -14.44
C LEU A 205 -8.09 11.76 -13.95
N ASP A 206 -9.10 12.23 -14.71
CA ASP A 206 -9.97 13.34 -14.29
C ASP A 206 -10.64 13.05 -12.93
N LEU A 207 -11.23 11.85 -12.81
CA LEU A 207 -11.89 11.40 -11.58
C LEU A 207 -10.91 11.32 -10.40
N VAL A 208 -9.73 10.73 -10.63
CA VAL A 208 -8.67 10.58 -9.61
C VAL A 208 -8.15 11.95 -9.15
N VAL A 209 -7.82 12.85 -10.07
CA VAL A 209 -7.31 14.19 -9.74
C VAL A 209 -8.35 14.99 -8.99
N ARG A 210 -9.63 14.90 -9.37
CA ARG A 210 -10.71 15.62 -8.70
C ARG A 210 -10.89 15.13 -7.26
N HIS A 211 -10.88 13.82 -7.05
CA HIS A 211 -10.99 13.24 -5.72
C HIS A 211 -9.77 13.55 -4.83
N HIS A 212 -8.58 13.58 -5.41
CA HIS A 212 -7.33 13.82 -4.69
C HIS A 212 -6.85 15.28 -4.71
N GLN A 213 -7.67 16.24 -5.14
CA GLN A 213 -7.26 17.63 -5.31
C GLN A 213 -6.54 18.19 -4.08
N SER A 214 -7.11 18.03 -2.88
CA SER A 214 -6.51 18.51 -1.63
C SER A 214 -5.14 17.87 -1.36
N ARG A 215 -5.03 16.55 -1.55
CA ARG A 215 -3.76 15.79 -1.34
C ARG A 215 -2.70 16.19 -2.36
N LEU A 216 -3.09 16.43 -3.61
CA LEU A 216 -2.23 16.94 -4.66
C LEU A 216 -1.72 18.34 -4.32
N LEU A 217 -2.60 19.24 -3.91
CA LEU A 217 -2.21 20.60 -3.50
C LEU A 217 -1.21 20.59 -2.34
N ASN A 218 -1.39 19.72 -1.34
CA ASN A 218 -0.36 19.52 -0.32
C ASN A 218 0.95 18.99 -0.90
N ARG A 219 0.89 18.01 -1.82
CA ARG A 219 2.12 17.47 -2.40
C ARG A 219 2.89 18.51 -3.20
N LEU A 220 2.19 19.44 -3.83
CA LEU A 220 2.74 20.63 -4.49
C LEU A 220 3.19 21.71 -3.49
N ARG A 221 2.83 21.58 -2.21
CA ARG A 221 3.03 22.58 -1.16
C ARG A 221 2.46 23.94 -1.61
N SER A 222 1.34 23.88 -2.31
CA SER A 222 0.75 25.02 -3.02
C SER A 222 0.20 26.06 -2.04
N ALA A 223 0.27 27.32 -2.42
CA ALA A 223 -0.36 28.42 -1.69
C ALA A 223 -1.89 28.28 -1.66
N LYS A 224 -2.46 27.54 -2.63
CA LYS A 224 -3.90 27.26 -2.71
C LYS A 224 -4.38 26.21 -1.70
N TRP A 225 -3.46 25.56 -1.00
CA TRP A 225 -3.79 24.55 -0.01
C TRP A 225 -3.99 25.15 1.38
N LYS A 226 -5.14 24.87 2.00
CA LYS A 226 -5.37 25.23 3.41
C LYS A 226 -4.60 24.26 4.31
N LYS A 227 -3.38 24.64 4.64
CA LYS A 227 -2.45 23.86 5.45
C LYS A 227 -2.96 23.61 6.88
N PRO A 228 -3.02 22.35 7.33
CA PRO A 228 -3.36 22.01 8.71
C PRO A 228 -2.32 22.53 9.71
N VAL A 229 -2.77 22.87 10.93
CA VAL A 229 -1.93 23.45 12.00
C VAL A 229 -0.75 22.55 12.35
N TYR A 230 -0.96 21.23 12.42
CA TYR A 230 0.09 20.27 12.76
C TYR A 230 1.22 20.19 11.71
N LEU A 231 0.99 20.67 10.49
CA LEU A 231 2.01 20.75 9.43
C LEU A 231 2.63 22.13 9.28
N SER A 232 2.21 23.13 10.07
CA SER A 232 2.69 24.52 9.99
C SER A 232 4.21 24.64 9.94
N ARG A 233 4.94 23.75 10.64
CA ARG A 233 6.41 23.73 10.74
C ARG A 233 7.12 23.09 9.54
N THR A 234 6.44 22.28 8.74
CA THR A 234 6.98 21.63 7.53
C THR A 234 6.61 22.44 6.28
N HIS A 235 7.00 22.04 5.07
CA HIS A 235 6.51 22.62 3.80
C HIS A 235 6.53 24.17 3.76
N LYS A 236 7.72 24.76 3.97
CA LYS A 236 7.90 26.23 4.07
C LYS A 236 7.86 26.97 2.73
N LYS A 237 8.00 26.26 1.62
CA LYS A 237 8.00 26.82 0.26
C LYS A 237 7.26 25.88 -0.71
N PRO A 238 6.68 26.41 -1.80
CA PRO A 238 6.07 25.61 -2.86
C PRO A 238 7.04 24.62 -3.50
N LEU A 239 6.52 23.59 -4.18
CA LEU A 239 7.35 22.55 -4.81
C LEU A 239 8.23 23.10 -5.94
N TYR A 240 7.71 24.01 -6.77
CA TYR A 240 8.47 24.61 -7.88
C TYR A 240 9.76 25.29 -7.39
N ALA A 241 9.76 25.87 -6.19
CA ALA A 241 10.93 26.51 -5.59
C ALA A 241 12.08 25.55 -5.22
N ASP A 242 11.92 24.23 -5.40
CA ASP A 242 13.02 23.26 -5.32
C ASP A 242 13.75 23.06 -6.66
N PHE A 243 13.15 23.42 -7.80
CA PHE A 243 13.67 23.12 -9.13
C PHE A 243 14.98 23.85 -9.43
N GLY A 244 15.17 25.07 -8.90
CA GLY A 244 16.46 25.76 -9.01
C GLY A 244 17.63 24.94 -8.45
N ASN A 245 17.43 24.23 -7.33
CA ASN A 245 18.46 23.34 -6.79
C ASN A 245 18.62 22.09 -7.66
N LEU A 246 17.54 21.51 -8.19
CA LEU A 246 17.63 20.37 -9.12
C LEU A 246 18.45 20.73 -10.37
N VAL A 247 18.17 21.86 -11.00
CA VAL A 247 18.88 22.33 -12.20
C VAL A 247 20.34 22.65 -11.88
N HIS A 248 20.59 23.37 -10.78
CA HIS A 248 21.96 23.71 -10.37
C HIS A 248 22.86 22.47 -10.18
N ARG A 249 22.32 21.35 -9.67
CA ARG A 249 23.11 20.13 -9.45
C ARG A 249 23.56 19.44 -10.73
N ILE A 250 22.83 19.62 -11.83
CA ILE A 250 23.21 19.07 -13.14
C ILE A 250 24.59 19.58 -13.56
N GLN A 251 24.88 20.86 -13.26
CA GLN A 251 26.15 21.49 -13.62
C GLN A 251 27.39 20.82 -12.99
N PHE A 252 27.21 20.13 -11.85
CA PHE A 252 28.28 19.43 -11.14
C PHE A 252 28.33 17.94 -11.45
N LEU A 253 27.21 17.36 -11.90
CA LEU A 253 27.08 15.91 -12.13
C LEU A 253 27.36 15.49 -13.58
N TYR A 254 27.34 16.44 -14.52
CA TYR A 254 27.57 16.19 -15.93
C TYR A 254 28.80 16.94 -16.42
N ILE A 255 29.64 16.24 -17.19
CA ILE A 255 30.86 16.82 -17.76
C ILE A 255 30.56 17.50 -19.11
N LYS A 256 31.51 18.31 -19.61
CA LYS A 256 31.37 19.04 -20.89
C LYS A 256 31.03 18.14 -22.09
N LYS A 257 31.50 16.88 -22.10
CA LYS A 257 31.22 15.92 -23.18
C LYS A 257 29.75 15.47 -23.22
N GLU A 258 29.01 15.68 -22.14
CA GLU A 258 27.60 15.28 -21.98
C GLU A 258 26.64 16.47 -22.18
N ALA A 259 27.09 17.53 -22.86
CA ALA A 259 26.36 18.78 -23.00
C ALA A 259 24.93 18.61 -23.54
N THR A 260 24.73 17.71 -24.51
CA THR A 260 23.40 17.45 -25.09
C THR A 260 22.43 16.84 -24.07
N ALA A 261 22.86 15.78 -23.36
CA ALA A 261 22.05 15.12 -22.34
C ALA A 261 21.75 16.07 -21.17
N ARG A 262 22.76 16.85 -20.76
CA ARG A 262 22.62 17.92 -19.77
C ARG A 262 21.58 18.96 -20.19
N ALA A 263 21.68 19.50 -21.41
CA ALA A 263 20.76 20.53 -21.89
C ALA A 263 19.31 20.00 -22.00
N GLN A 264 19.14 18.73 -22.39
CA GLN A 264 17.82 18.10 -22.44
C GLN A 264 17.22 17.92 -21.04
N LEU A 265 18.01 17.41 -20.07
CA LEU A 265 17.57 17.26 -18.68
C LEU A 265 17.23 18.61 -18.04
N GLU A 266 18.05 19.64 -18.28
CA GLU A 266 17.78 21.02 -17.84
C GLU A 266 16.44 21.50 -18.39
N ARG A 267 16.16 21.29 -19.69
CA ARG A 267 14.86 21.63 -20.30
C ARG A 267 13.68 20.88 -19.69
N GLU A 268 13.79 19.56 -19.50
CA GLU A 268 12.71 18.74 -18.92
C GLU A 268 12.36 19.19 -17.50
N LEU A 269 13.38 19.47 -16.67
CA LEU A 269 13.18 19.96 -15.31
C LEU A 269 12.62 21.39 -15.31
N MET A 270 13.16 22.30 -16.13
CA MET A 270 12.65 23.67 -16.21
C MET A 270 11.20 23.69 -16.69
N SER A 271 10.84 22.91 -17.71
CA SER A 271 9.47 22.86 -18.23
C SER A 271 8.45 22.46 -17.16
N LEU A 272 8.77 21.45 -16.32
CA LEU A 272 7.89 21.08 -15.22
C LEU A 272 7.90 22.13 -14.10
N GLY A 273 9.06 22.72 -13.81
CA GLY A 273 9.19 23.83 -12.85
C GLY A 273 8.31 25.02 -13.21
N ASP A 274 8.36 25.44 -14.48
CA ASP A 274 7.58 26.54 -15.03
C ASP A 274 6.07 26.23 -14.99
N LEU A 275 5.67 25.00 -15.32
CA LEU A 275 4.28 24.56 -15.22
C LEU A 275 3.75 24.64 -13.77
N LEU A 276 4.56 24.21 -12.80
CA LEU A 276 4.23 24.27 -11.38
C LEU A 276 4.18 25.71 -10.86
N GLU A 277 5.07 26.59 -11.32
CA GLU A 277 5.07 28.01 -10.95
C GLU A 277 3.86 28.74 -11.53
N ALA A 278 3.57 28.52 -12.82
CA ALA A 278 2.39 29.07 -13.47
C ALA A 278 1.09 28.64 -12.76
N PHE A 279 1.04 27.39 -12.28
CA PHE A 279 -0.09 26.92 -11.50
C PHE A 279 -0.34 27.77 -10.25
N GLU A 280 0.67 28.23 -9.52
CA GLU A 280 0.46 29.01 -8.29
C GLU A 280 -0.20 30.38 -8.52
N SER A 281 -0.04 30.94 -9.72
CA SER A 281 -0.55 32.29 -10.06
C SER A 281 -2.01 32.30 -10.52
N GLU A 282 -2.59 31.13 -10.79
CA GLU A 282 -3.93 31.01 -11.37
C GLU A 282 -5.00 30.63 -10.35
N ILE A 283 -6.24 31.03 -10.58
CA ILE A 283 -7.27 31.00 -9.52
C ILE A 283 -7.70 29.57 -9.15
N ASN A 284 -7.98 28.69 -10.12
CA ASN A 284 -8.04 27.23 -9.95
C ASN A 284 -8.40 26.59 -11.30
N ASP A 285 -7.47 25.93 -12.00
CA ASP A 285 -7.84 25.10 -13.15
C ASP A 285 -7.49 23.64 -12.85
N HIS A 286 -8.52 22.84 -12.59
CA HIS A 286 -8.42 21.38 -12.40
C HIS A 286 -7.67 20.74 -13.58
N GLN A 287 -7.82 21.28 -14.79
CA GLN A 287 -7.12 20.78 -15.97
C GLN A 287 -5.60 20.92 -15.85
N LYS A 288 -5.09 21.97 -15.18
CA LYS A 288 -3.66 22.11 -14.92
C LYS A 288 -3.15 21.12 -13.90
N LEU A 289 -3.95 20.75 -12.89
CA LEU A 289 -3.56 19.66 -11.99
C LEU A 289 -3.45 18.33 -12.74
N VAL A 290 -4.37 18.07 -13.67
CA VAL A 290 -4.30 16.91 -14.57
C VAL A 290 -3.01 16.95 -15.41
N GLU A 291 -2.68 18.10 -15.98
CA GLU A 291 -1.46 18.33 -16.77
C GLU A 291 -0.18 18.15 -15.94
N ILE A 292 -0.15 18.67 -14.70
CA ILE A 292 0.96 18.50 -13.76
C ILE A 292 1.18 17.03 -13.43
N VAL A 293 0.10 16.28 -13.17
CA VAL A 293 0.17 14.85 -12.87
C VAL A 293 0.75 14.07 -14.05
N ARG A 294 0.30 14.37 -15.29
CA ARG A 294 0.83 13.75 -16.51
C ARG A 294 2.30 14.12 -16.76
N SER A 295 2.63 15.40 -16.70
CA SER A 295 3.99 15.92 -16.92
C SER A 295 4.98 15.40 -15.87
N SER A 296 4.53 15.23 -14.63
CA SER A 296 5.34 14.60 -13.58
C SER A 296 5.65 13.14 -13.91
N TYR A 297 4.70 12.39 -14.48
CA TYR A 297 4.93 11.01 -14.91
C TYR A 297 5.87 10.93 -16.11
N GLU A 298 5.70 11.79 -17.11
CA GLU A 298 6.61 11.86 -18.27
C GLU A 298 8.04 12.14 -17.82
N LEU A 299 8.24 13.11 -16.92
CA LEU A 299 9.53 13.41 -16.31
C LEU A 299 10.08 12.20 -15.53
N CYS A 300 9.29 11.57 -14.67
CA CYS A 300 9.76 10.41 -13.88
C CYS A 300 10.09 9.20 -14.75
N SER A 301 9.44 9.05 -15.90
CA SER A 301 9.68 7.97 -16.87
C SER A 301 10.87 8.26 -17.79
N SER A 302 11.43 9.48 -17.77
CA SER A 302 12.56 9.87 -18.60
C SER A 302 13.84 9.10 -18.22
N PRO A 303 14.52 8.44 -19.19
CA PRO A 303 15.82 7.82 -18.94
C PRO A 303 16.88 8.81 -18.44
N LEU A 304 16.75 10.10 -18.79
CA LEU A 304 17.66 11.14 -18.31
C LEU A 304 17.48 11.41 -16.81
N VAL A 305 16.24 11.40 -16.32
CA VAL A 305 15.94 11.55 -14.90
C VAL A 305 16.36 10.32 -14.11
N ALA A 306 16.27 9.13 -14.71
CA ALA A 306 16.80 7.90 -14.12
C ALA A 306 18.33 7.93 -13.96
N ASP A 307 19.06 8.34 -15.01
CA ASP A 307 20.51 8.55 -14.93
C ASP A 307 20.86 9.63 -13.89
N TYR A 308 20.11 10.73 -13.87
CA TYR A 308 20.31 11.80 -12.91
C TYR A 308 20.13 11.35 -11.46
N LEU A 309 19.07 10.59 -11.17
CA LEU A 309 18.84 10.00 -9.85
C LEU A 309 19.99 9.08 -9.43
N LYS A 310 20.46 8.22 -10.36
CA LYS A 310 21.59 7.32 -10.12
C LYS A 310 22.87 8.10 -9.77
N ARG A 311 23.15 9.20 -10.47
CA ARG A 311 24.30 10.08 -10.18
C ARG A 311 24.18 10.79 -8.83
N LEU A 312 22.98 11.28 -8.48
CA LEU A 312 22.71 11.88 -7.18
C LEU A 312 22.94 10.88 -6.03
N GLN A 313 22.56 9.62 -6.22
CA GLN A 313 22.74 8.55 -5.23
C GLN A 313 24.21 8.09 -5.11
N ALA A 314 24.97 8.14 -6.22
CA ALA A 314 26.39 7.79 -6.21
C ALA A 314 27.28 8.86 -5.56
N GLY A 315 26.79 10.10 -5.44
CA GLY A 315 27.51 11.21 -4.82
C GLY A 315 27.58 11.12 -3.29
N ARG A 316 28.45 11.95 -2.68
CA ARG A 316 28.52 12.09 -1.22
C ARG A 316 27.19 12.63 -0.68
N ALA A 317 26.65 12.02 0.37
CA ALA A 317 25.46 12.51 1.03
C ALA A 317 25.67 13.93 1.61
N THR A 318 25.04 14.93 0.99
CA THR A 318 24.97 16.33 1.46
C THR A 318 23.52 16.73 1.68
N SER A 319 23.27 17.78 2.46
CA SER A 319 21.90 18.28 2.67
C SER A 319 21.22 18.69 1.37
N GLN A 320 21.98 19.22 0.40
CA GLN A 320 21.46 19.63 -0.91
C GLN A 320 21.12 18.44 -1.80
N ILE A 321 21.93 17.36 -1.78
CA ILE A 321 21.61 16.11 -2.48
C ILE A 321 20.37 15.47 -1.85
N GLN A 322 20.29 15.42 -0.52
CA GLN A 322 19.11 14.90 0.18
C GLN A 322 17.85 15.72 -0.14
N ALA A 323 17.96 17.04 -0.30
CA ALA A 323 16.85 17.87 -0.77
C ALA A 323 16.42 17.50 -2.20
N CYS A 324 17.35 17.33 -3.15
CA CYS A 324 17.04 16.88 -4.51
C CYS A 324 16.34 15.51 -4.54
N LEU A 325 16.86 14.54 -3.77
CA LEU A 325 16.26 13.21 -3.67
C LEU A 325 14.83 13.28 -3.10
N LYS A 326 14.59 14.14 -2.10
CA LYS A 326 13.24 14.38 -1.55
C LYS A 326 12.31 14.99 -2.60
N THR A 327 12.79 15.95 -3.40
CA THR A 327 12.00 16.57 -4.47
C THR A 327 11.64 15.55 -5.55
N LEU A 328 12.60 14.75 -6.03
CA LEU A 328 12.33 13.69 -7.02
C LEU A 328 11.30 12.68 -6.52
N ARG A 329 11.45 12.19 -5.28
CA ARG A 329 10.47 11.29 -4.66
C ARG A 329 9.08 11.91 -4.48
N GLN A 330 9.03 13.23 -4.31
CA GLN A 330 7.74 13.93 -4.25
C GLN A 330 7.06 13.96 -5.63
N LEU A 331 7.83 14.14 -6.69
CA LEU A 331 7.35 14.04 -8.07
C LEU A 331 6.86 12.63 -8.39
N GLU A 332 7.54 11.58 -7.92
CA GLU A 332 7.08 10.20 -8.08
C GLU A 332 5.67 9.98 -7.48
N LYS A 333 5.39 10.56 -6.32
CA LYS A 333 4.05 10.48 -5.69
C LYS A 333 2.98 11.20 -6.52
N ILE A 334 3.34 12.29 -7.19
CA ILE A 334 2.41 13.01 -8.06
C ILE A 334 2.19 12.19 -9.35
N ALA A 335 3.28 11.72 -9.97
CA ALA A 335 3.30 10.87 -11.14
C ALA A 335 2.53 9.54 -10.97
N ALA A 336 2.55 8.97 -9.77
CA ALA A 336 1.90 7.69 -9.48
C ALA A 336 0.41 7.68 -9.82
N TYR A 337 -0.29 8.82 -9.69
CA TYR A 337 -1.70 8.89 -10.08
C TYR A 337 -1.91 8.56 -11.55
N TYR A 338 -1.06 9.06 -12.45
CA TYR A 338 -1.17 8.72 -13.87
C TYR A 338 -0.73 7.29 -14.15
N ARG A 339 0.37 6.82 -13.52
CA ARG A 339 0.80 5.42 -13.62
C ARG A 339 -0.34 4.47 -13.23
N ILE A 340 -1.01 4.71 -12.10
CA ILE A 340 -2.12 3.89 -11.62
C ILE A 340 -3.25 3.88 -12.65
N CYS A 341 -3.59 5.03 -13.24
CA CYS A 341 -4.62 5.10 -14.28
C CYS A 341 -4.26 4.24 -15.51
N LEU A 342 -3.00 4.27 -15.95
CA LEU A 342 -2.49 3.43 -17.03
C LEU A 342 -2.55 1.94 -16.66
N ALA A 343 -2.04 1.58 -15.47
CA ALA A 343 -1.99 0.21 -14.98
C ALA A 343 -3.39 -0.40 -14.83
N LEU A 344 -4.32 0.30 -14.16
CA LEU A 344 -5.70 -0.17 -14.00
C LEU A 344 -6.42 -0.32 -15.33
N THR A 345 -6.18 0.60 -16.28
CA THR A 345 -6.76 0.50 -17.63
C THR A 345 -6.23 -0.73 -18.35
N SER A 346 -4.91 -0.94 -18.37
CA SER A 346 -4.27 -2.11 -18.98
C SER A 346 -4.70 -3.43 -18.33
N LEU A 347 -4.84 -3.46 -17.00
CA LEU A 347 -5.33 -4.62 -16.27
C LEU A 347 -6.80 -4.92 -16.58
N SER A 348 -7.66 -3.90 -16.63
CA SER A 348 -9.06 -4.09 -17.00
C SER A 348 -9.23 -4.60 -18.44
N GLN A 349 -8.28 -4.30 -19.33
CA GLN A 349 -8.30 -4.81 -20.71
C GLN A 349 -7.83 -6.26 -20.79
N SER A 350 -6.68 -6.57 -20.19
CA SER A 350 -6.11 -7.92 -20.18
C SER A 350 -6.94 -8.92 -19.39
N HIS A 351 -7.73 -8.44 -18.43
CA HIS A 351 -8.51 -9.27 -17.52
C HIS A 351 -9.99 -8.83 -17.43
N ALA A 352 -10.59 -8.41 -18.54
CA ALA A 352 -11.96 -7.84 -18.59
C ALA A 352 -12.99 -8.56 -17.72
N LYS A 353 -13.09 -9.90 -17.85
CA LYS A 353 -14.04 -10.71 -17.06
C LYS A 353 -13.93 -10.54 -15.54
N MET A 354 -12.72 -10.28 -15.03
CA MET A 354 -12.52 -10.05 -13.60
C MET A 354 -12.99 -8.67 -13.14
N PHE A 355 -12.94 -7.68 -14.03
CA PHE A 355 -13.37 -6.31 -13.76
C PHE A 355 -14.86 -6.09 -14.01
N ASP A 356 -15.56 -7.01 -14.68
CA ASP A 356 -17.01 -6.95 -14.92
C ASP A 356 -17.82 -6.95 -13.60
N SER A 357 -17.36 -7.71 -12.60
CA SER A 357 -17.99 -7.82 -11.29
C SER A 357 -16.93 -7.88 -10.19
N VAL A 358 -16.71 -6.73 -9.55
CA VAL A 358 -15.75 -6.55 -8.46
C VAL A 358 -16.48 -6.32 -7.14
N GLN A 359 -16.21 -7.16 -6.15
CA GLN A 359 -16.67 -6.98 -4.78
C GLN A 359 -15.70 -6.07 -4.02
N LEU A 360 -16.18 -4.92 -3.54
CA LEU A 360 -15.42 -4.05 -2.63
C LEU A 360 -15.89 -4.26 -1.20
N LEU A 361 -14.99 -4.71 -0.33
CA LEU A 361 -15.24 -4.89 1.10
C LEU A 361 -14.43 -3.87 1.90
N PHE A 362 -15.12 -2.95 2.58
CA PHE A 362 -14.50 -1.97 3.46
C PHE A 362 -14.60 -2.45 4.90
N LEU A 363 -13.48 -2.69 5.56
CA LEU A 363 -13.46 -3.20 6.93
C LEU A 363 -13.62 -2.06 7.95
N PRO A 364 -14.38 -2.27 9.03
CA PRO A 364 -14.39 -1.32 10.15
C PRO A 364 -13.01 -1.28 10.84
N PRO A 365 -12.58 -0.10 11.30
CA PRO A 365 -11.39 0.01 12.14
C PRO A 365 -11.63 -0.63 13.52
N PHE A 366 -10.57 -0.85 14.27
CA PHE A 366 -10.64 -1.23 15.68
C PHE A 366 -10.59 0.00 16.59
N LYS A 367 -11.24 -0.06 17.76
CA LYS A 367 -11.24 1.03 18.74
C LYS A 367 -9.86 1.24 19.33
N ALA A 368 -9.43 2.49 19.46
CA ALA A 368 -8.17 2.80 20.12
C ALA A 368 -8.24 2.40 21.61
N VAL A 369 -7.19 1.76 22.14
CA VAL A 369 -7.11 1.37 23.56
C VAL A 369 -6.19 2.35 24.30
N PRO A 370 -6.57 2.90 25.45
CA PRO A 370 -5.70 3.81 26.21
C PRO A 370 -4.33 3.20 26.52
N LEU A 371 -3.26 3.98 26.34
CA LEU A 371 -1.89 3.59 26.66
C LEU A 371 -1.59 3.84 28.14
N THR A 372 -0.97 2.86 28.79
CA THR A 372 -0.38 3.00 30.13
C THR A 372 1.11 3.36 30.08
N LEU A 373 1.80 3.01 28.98
CA LEU A 373 3.21 3.26 28.75
C LEU A 373 3.44 3.78 27.33
N ALA A 374 4.04 4.96 27.21
CA ALA A 374 4.41 5.55 25.93
C ALA A 374 5.79 6.22 26.03
N TYR A 375 6.55 6.21 24.94
CA TYR A 375 7.73 7.03 24.81
C TYR A 375 7.35 8.50 24.60
N GLN A 376 6.42 8.73 23.67
CA GLN A 376 6.00 10.07 23.29
C GLN A 376 4.93 10.61 24.25
N PRO A 377 5.08 11.83 24.82
CA PRO A 377 4.09 12.40 25.75
C PRO A 377 2.69 12.58 25.15
N TRP A 378 2.60 12.63 23.82
CA TRP A 378 1.35 12.80 23.07
C TRP A 378 0.70 11.46 22.67
N ALA A 379 1.40 10.33 22.80
CA ALA A 379 0.85 9.00 22.53
C ALA A 379 -0.03 8.56 23.71
N LYS A 380 -1.36 8.64 23.51
CA LYS A 380 -2.36 8.37 24.56
C LYS A 380 -3.11 7.05 24.38
N SER A 381 -3.00 6.45 23.21
CA SER A 381 -3.72 5.22 22.86
C SER A 381 -2.97 4.41 21.81
N THR A 382 -3.27 3.12 21.81
CA THR A 382 -2.83 2.14 20.82
C THR A 382 -3.82 2.07 19.68
N HIS A 383 -3.33 1.69 18.51
CA HIS A 383 -4.09 1.59 17.28
C HIS A 383 -3.70 0.31 16.54
N VAL A 384 -4.71 -0.41 16.03
CA VAL A 384 -4.50 -1.52 15.11
C VAL A 384 -4.25 -0.94 13.73
N HIS A 385 -3.09 -1.23 13.16
CA HIS A 385 -2.72 -0.77 11.83
C HIS A 385 -3.48 -1.53 10.72
N ALA A 386 -3.71 -0.90 9.57
CA ALA A 386 -4.52 -1.44 8.48
C ALA A 386 -4.05 -2.82 8.00
N GLU A 387 -2.74 -3.06 7.97
CA GLU A 387 -2.14 -4.35 7.60
C GLU A 387 -2.56 -5.47 8.56
N VAL A 388 -2.59 -5.19 9.87
CA VAL A 388 -3.02 -6.13 10.90
C VAL A 388 -4.53 -6.39 10.80
N ILE A 389 -5.34 -5.37 10.49
CA ILE A 389 -6.79 -5.52 10.27
C ILE A 389 -7.07 -6.51 9.14
N LEU A 390 -6.32 -6.43 8.04
CA LEU A 390 -6.48 -7.35 6.90
C LEU A 390 -6.04 -8.77 7.24
N ALA A 391 -4.89 -8.94 7.90
CA ALA A 391 -4.44 -10.27 8.32
C ALA A 391 -5.49 -10.95 9.20
N VAL A 392 -5.92 -10.26 10.26
CA VAL A 392 -6.97 -10.73 11.18
C VAL A 392 -8.26 -11.06 10.44
N HIS A 393 -8.66 -10.27 9.45
CA HIS A 393 -9.85 -10.56 8.66
C HIS A 393 -9.71 -11.88 7.91
N HIS A 394 -8.60 -12.10 7.21
CA HIS A 394 -8.38 -13.30 6.40
C HIS A 394 -8.12 -14.56 7.23
N ASP A 395 -7.54 -14.44 8.43
CA ASP A 395 -7.38 -15.57 9.34
C ASP A 395 -8.70 -16.05 9.93
N LEU A 396 -9.68 -15.14 10.03
CA LEU A 396 -11.05 -15.44 10.42
C LEU A 396 -11.94 -15.88 9.25
N GLU A 397 -11.48 -15.73 8.00
CA GLU A 397 -12.22 -16.24 6.84
C GLU A 397 -12.15 -17.77 6.78
N ASN A 398 -13.26 -18.39 6.37
CA ASN A 398 -13.33 -19.83 6.14
C ASN A 398 -12.30 -20.26 5.07
N PRO A 399 -11.35 -21.18 5.38
CA PRO A 399 -10.37 -21.69 4.42
C PRO A 399 -11.00 -22.32 3.17
N ASP A 400 -12.19 -22.93 3.33
CA ASP A 400 -12.98 -23.57 2.27
C ASP A 400 -13.91 -22.60 1.53
N GLY A 401 -13.73 -21.30 1.77
CA GLY A 401 -14.48 -20.24 1.12
C GLY A 401 -14.32 -20.22 -0.41
N SER A 402 -15.21 -19.49 -1.07
CA SER A 402 -15.22 -19.31 -2.52
C SER A 402 -14.08 -18.43 -3.06
N TRP A 403 -13.19 -17.95 -2.19
CA TRP A 403 -12.12 -17.01 -2.55
C TRP A 403 -10.77 -17.61 -2.25
N TYR A 404 -9.82 -17.41 -3.17
CA TYR A 404 -8.43 -17.66 -2.87
C TYR A 404 -7.95 -16.75 -1.75
N ARG A 405 -7.09 -17.27 -0.86
CA ARG A 405 -6.41 -16.40 0.11
C ARG A 405 -5.50 -15.43 -0.64
N PRO A 406 -5.43 -14.16 -0.21
CA PRO A 406 -4.49 -13.23 -0.81
C PRO A 406 -3.06 -13.66 -0.48
N ARG A 407 -2.17 -13.54 -1.46
CA ARG A 407 -0.74 -13.88 -1.32
C ARG A 407 0.09 -12.67 -0.87
N CYS A 408 -0.47 -11.48 -0.97
CA CYS A 408 0.22 -10.24 -0.68
C CYS A 408 -0.72 -9.18 -0.10
N LEU A 409 -0.10 -8.21 0.60
CA LEU A 409 -0.75 -7.03 1.15
C LEU A 409 -0.20 -5.79 0.43
N GLY A 410 -1.09 -5.00 -0.15
CA GLY A 410 -0.74 -3.69 -0.68
C GLY A 410 -0.98 -2.60 0.35
N ALA A 411 -0.16 -1.54 0.34
CA ALA A 411 -0.33 -0.42 1.27
C ALA A 411 0.02 0.93 0.64
N SER A 412 -0.64 1.98 1.14
CA SER A 412 -0.45 3.35 0.64
C SER A 412 0.88 4.00 1.06
N LYS A 413 1.62 3.30 1.92
CA LYS A 413 2.97 3.60 2.41
C LYS A 413 3.66 2.25 2.64
N TYR A 414 5.00 2.26 2.71
CA TYR A 414 5.70 1.06 3.17
C TYR A 414 5.29 0.71 4.60
N PHE A 415 5.48 -0.53 4.99
CA PHE A 415 5.11 -0.97 6.33
C PHE A 415 5.97 -0.28 7.37
N CYS A 416 5.37 0.05 8.52
CA CYS A 416 6.16 0.35 9.70
C CYS A 416 6.95 -0.90 10.13
N TYR A 417 7.95 -0.72 10.97
CA TYR A 417 8.81 -1.83 11.41
C TYR A 417 8.00 -2.95 12.08
N LEU A 418 7.00 -2.59 12.91
CA LEU A 418 6.17 -3.57 13.62
C LEU A 418 5.19 -4.31 12.69
N CYS A 419 4.55 -3.62 11.72
CA CYS A 419 3.77 -4.30 10.69
C CYS A 419 4.64 -5.21 9.83
N PHE A 420 5.86 -4.79 9.48
CA PHE A 420 6.80 -5.62 8.74
C PHE A 420 7.17 -6.89 9.52
N LEU A 421 7.55 -6.78 10.79
CA LEU A 421 7.84 -7.94 11.63
C LEU A 421 6.63 -8.86 11.77
N PHE A 422 5.45 -8.30 12.02
CA PHE A 422 4.21 -9.05 12.11
C PHE A 422 3.95 -9.86 10.84
N ILE A 423 3.93 -9.22 9.66
CA ILE A 423 3.67 -9.90 8.39
C ILE A 423 4.76 -10.93 8.06
N ARG A 424 6.02 -10.61 8.34
CA ARG A 424 7.15 -11.53 8.12
C ARG A 424 7.01 -12.81 8.95
N HIS A 425 6.70 -12.70 10.24
CA HIS A 425 6.56 -13.84 11.14
C HIS A 425 5.21 -14.55 10.99
N HIS A 426 4.18 -13.84 10.53
CA HIS A 426 2.89 -14.43 10.16
C HIS A 426 3.03 -15.41 8.99
N GLY A 427 3.87 -15.09 8.01
CA GLY A 427 4.25 -16.02 6.93
C GLY A 427 3.19 -16.29 5.85
N ALA A 428 1.95 -15.84 6.04
CA ALA A 428 0.88 -16.02 5.04
C ALA A 428 1.00 -15.09 3.81
N TYR A 429 1.78 -14.02 3.90
CA TYR A 429 1.90 -13.00 2.85
C TYR A 429 3.35 -12.82 2.44
N PHE A 430 3.56 -12.45 1.19
CA PHE A 430 4.86 -11.95 0.76
C PHE A 430 5.24 -10.71 1.58
N ALA A 431 6.48 -10.67 2.07
CA ALA A 431 6.96 -9.58 2.91
C ALA A 431 7.04 -8.28 2.10
N ALA A 432 6.19 -7.31 2.43
CA ALA A 432 6.21 -6.02 1.76
C ALA A 432 7.36 -5.14 2.29
N ASN A 433 7.70 -4.12 1.49
CA ASN A 433 8.72 -3.13 1.80
C ASN A 433 8.44 -2.46 3.15
N THR A 434 9.50 -2.10 3.88
CA THR A 434 9.39 -1.35 5.15
C THR A 434 10.10 -0.01 5.06
N HIS A 435 9.49 1.03 5.65
CA HIS A 435 10.19 2.29 5.87
C HIS A 435 10.99 2.29 7.17
N GLY A 436 10.89 1.23 7.98
CA GLY A 436 11.71 1.01 9.17
C GLY A 436 11.36 1.86 10.39
N ALA A 437 10.30 2.69 10.35
CA ALA A 437 9.92 3.46 11.53
C ALA A 437 9.07 2.61 12.49
N CYS A 438 9.34 2.74 13.78
CA CYS A 438 8.67 2.04 14.87
C CYS A 438 7.70 2.99 15.58
N TYR A 439 6.56 2.47 16.03
CA TYR A 439 5.52 3.26 16.69
C TYR A 439 5.07 2.54 17.97
N ASP A 440 5.32 3.14 19.14
CA ASP A 440 4.83 2.66 20.45
C ASP A 440 3.30 2.55 20.55
N GLN A 441 2.57 3.24 19.68
CA GLN A 441 1.11 3.17 19.56
C GLN A 441 0.60 1.93 18.80
N TRP A 442 1.45 1.05 18.30
CA TRP A 442 1.00 -0.13 17.54
C TRP A 442 0.40 -1.22 18.44
N THR A 443 -0.57 -2.00 17.94
CA THR A 443 -1.08 -3.22 18.61
C THR A 443 -1.70 -4.24 17.65
N ILE A 444 -1.94 -5.45 18.17
CA ILE A 444 -2.76 -6.51 17.57
C ILE A 444 -4.05 -6.63 18.40
N PRO A 445 -5.24 -6.72 17.77
CA PRO A 445 -6.48 -6.93 18.51
C PRO A 445 -6.48 -8.31 19.17
N ASP A 446 -6.96 -8.38 20.41
CA ASP A 446 -7.04 -9.60 21.22
C ASP A 446 -8.50 -10.05 21.32
N LEU A 447 -8.90 -10.92 20.38
CA LEU A 447 -10.31 -11.22 20.14
C LEU A 447 -10.74 -12.57 20.72
N ALA A 448 -11.90 -12.59 21.37
CA ALA A 448 -12.55 -13.83 21.83
C ALA A 448 -12.94 -14.78 20.68
N ASP A 449 -13.16 -14.22 19.48
CA ASP A 449 -13.61 -14.96 18.31
C ASP A 449 -12.45 -15.70 17.60
N TYR A 450 -11.21 -15.58 18.09
CA TYR A 450 -10.08 -16.29 17.51
C TYR A 450 -10.19 -17.80 17.74
N PRO A 451 -10.11 -18.61 16.66
CA PRO A 451 -9.89 -20.03 16.80
C PRO A 451 -8.58 -20.29 17.56
N GLU A 452 -8.52 -21.39 18.32
CA GLU A 452 -7.34 -21.74 19.11
C GLU A 452 -6.05 -21.80 18.26
N SER A 453 -6.16 -22.29 17.02
CA SER A 453 -5.04 -22.31 16.06
C SER A 453 -4.51 -20.91 15.72
N VAL A 454 -5.40 -19.91 15.60
CA VAL A 454 -5.03 -18.51 15.34
C VAL A 454 -4.41 -17.90 16.58
N VAL A 455 -4.97 -18.16 17.77
CA VAL A 455 -4.40 -17.68 19.04
C VAL A 455 -2.97 -18.19 19.23
N GLU A 456 -2.75 -19.49 19.03
CA GLU A 456 -1.43 -20.08 19.19
C GLU A 456 -0.44 -19.57 18.14
N HIS A 457 -0.88 -19.41 16.89
CA HIS A 457 -0.06 -18.81 15.85
C HIS A 457 0.35 -17.36 16.23
N TYR A 458 -0.59 -16.54 16.68
CA TYR A 458 -0.31 -15.15 17.05
C TYR A 458 0.61 -15.03 18.26
N ARG A 459 0.51 -15.95 19.24
CA ARG A 459 1.48 -16.04 20.35
C ARG A 459 2.90 -16.33 19.85
N GLN A 460 3.04 -17.21 18.87
CA GLN A 460 4.34 -17.52 18.25
C GLN A 460 4.88 -16.31 17.48
N VAL A 461 4.03 -15.64 16.69
CA VAL A 461 4.38 -14.40 15.99
C VAL A 461 4.87 -13.34 16.97
N LEU A 462 4.14 -13.08 18.06
CA LEU A 462 4.50 -12.09 19.07
C LEU A 462 5.86 -12.39 19.73
N ARG A 463 6.13 -13.65 20.09
CA ARG A 463 7.44 -14.05 20.64
C ARG A 463 8.58 -13.83 19.63
N ALA A 464 8.36 -14.16 18.36
CA ALA A 464 9.36 -13.98 17.32
C ALA A 464 9.63 -12.49 17.03
N MET A 465 8.57 -11.67 17.01
CA MET A 465 8.69 -10.22 16.92
C MET A 465 9.48 -9.63 18.09
N ASP A 466 9.16 -10.06 19.32
CA ASP A 466 9.84 -9.59 20.54
C ASP A 466 11.33 -9.94 20.54
N ALA A 467 11.68 -11.15 20.09
CA ALA A 467 13.06 -11.57 19.91
C ALA A 467 13.82 -10.66 18.91
N ASP A 468 13.20 -10.32 17.79
CA ASP A 468 13.80 -9.39 16.81
C ASP A 468 13.94 -7.97 17.38
N ILE A 469 12.96 -7.50 18.15
CA ILE A 469 13.02 -6.19 18.83
C ILE A 469 14.20 -6.16 19.81
N LEU A 470 14.31 -7.17 20.68
CA LEU A 470 15.41 -7.31 21.64
C LEU A 470 16.78 -7.43 20.95
N ALA A 471 16.87 -8.18 19.84
CA ALA A 471 18.09 -8.30 19.07
C ALA A 471 18.52 -6.94 18.46
N GLN A 472 17.57 -6.17 17.92
CA GLN A 472 17.88 -4.84 17.40
C GLN A 472 18.35 -3.89 18.50
N THR A 473 17.76 -3.95 19.70
CA THR A 473 18.15 -3.14 20.88
C THR A 473 19.64 -3.28 21.24
N GLN A 474 20.27 -4.43 21.00
CA GLN A 474 21.68 -4.69 21.35
C GLN A 474 22.71 -4.05 20.40
N GLY A 475 22.30 -3.59 19.21
CA GLY A 475 23.18 -3.06 18.16
C GLY A 475 22.74 -1.70 17.59
N THR A 476 21.88 -0.97 18.31
CA THR A 476 21.19 0.20 17.76
C THR A 476 22.11 1.39 17.50
N GLN A 477 21.89 2.03 16.36
CA GLN A 477 22.40 3.35 16.05
C GLN A 477 21.22 4.31 15.89
N TRP A 478 21.39 5.55 16.37
CA TRP A 478 20.46 6.63 16.06
C TRP A 478 20.33 6.80 14.54
N ARG A 479 19.10 6.86 14.03
CA ARG A 479 18.82 7.07 12.60
C ARG A 479 17.87 8.25 12.37
N PRO A 480 18.04 8.99 11.24
CA PRO A 480 17.11 10.05 10.88
C PRO A 480 15.75 9.47 10.48
N GLU A 481 14.69 10.24 10.68
CA GLU A 481 13.33 9.84 10.27
C GLU A 481 13.26 9.46 8.78
N PRO A 482 12.67 8.29 8.45
CA PRO A 482 12.63 7.79 7.09
C PRO A 482 11.55 8.51 6.28
N MET A 483 11.71 8.48 4.96
CA MET A 483 10.57 8.74 4.08
C MET A 483 9.65 7.53 4.06
N THR A 484 8.43 7.70 4.55
CA THR A 484 7.47 6.60 4.76
C THR A 484 6.73 6.16 3.49
N SER A 485 6.62 7.04 2.48
CA SER A 485 6.04 6.69 1.17
C SER A 485 7.05 6.85 0.03
N ARG A 486 7.11 5.83 -0.83
CA ARG A 486 7.91 5.74 -2.05
C ARG A 486 7.16 4.94 -3.12
N GLU A 487 7.19 5.43 -4.35
CA GLU A 487 6.56 4.78 -5.51
C GLU A 487 7.59 4.15 -6.45
N ASN A 488 8.87 4.54 -6.34
CA ASN A 488 10.00 4.04 -7.14
C ASN A 488 9.70 3.98 -8.65
N LEU A 489 9.19 5.09 -9.19
CA LEU A 489 8.84 5.20 -10.61
C LEU A 489 10.07 5.46 -11.46
N ILE A 490 11.01 6.25 -10.95
CA ILE A 490 12.18 6.67 -11.71
C ILE A 490 13.06 5.46 -12.01
N GLY A 491 13.32 5.22 -13.30
CA GLY A 491 14.14 4.09 -13.75
C GLY A 491 13.38 2.77 -13.92
N THR A 492 12.07 2.76 -13.68
CA THR A 492 11.21 1.68 -14.19
C THR A 492 10.94 1.93 -15.66
N ALA A 493 11.17 0.94 -16.53
CA ALA A 493 10.74 1.03 -17.92
C ALA A 493 9.21 1.21 -17.92
N GLY A 494 8.71 2.22 -18.63
CA GLY A 494 7.29 2.51 -18.73
C GLY A 494 6.49 1.24 -19.01
N ILE A 495 5.41 1.03 -18.25
CA ILE A 495 4.53 -0.14 -18.34
C ILE A 495 3.86 -0.21 -19.71
#